data_AF-A0A653K3D4-F1
#
_entry.id   AF-A0A653K3D4-F1
#
_cell.length_a   1.000
_cell.length_b   1.000
_cell.length_c   1.000
_cell.angle_alpha   90.00
_cell.angle_beta   90.00
_cell.angle_gamma   90.00
#
_symmetry.space_group_name_H-M   'P 1'
#
loop_
_entity.id
_entity.type
_entity.pdbx_description
1 polymer ?
#
loop_
_entity_poly.entity_id
_entity_poly.type
_entity_poly.pdbx_seq_one_letter_code
_entity_poly.pdbx_strand_id
1 'polypeptide(L)'
;MDWQNMTGLSDYQWLEHKAEYLVCMYRCTGDIVLTQDDIKDLKELKKHHHVFMFAFNGALNQYFYYEADKRKARALITRKLAVIYFEKQSLFSLIKQFLKSLFRR
;
A
#
# COMPACT_ATOMS: atom_id res chain seq x y z
N MET A 1 -23.66 -9.57 -1.65
CA MET A 1 -23.07 -8.50 -2.46
C MET A 1 -21.96 -9.14 -3.27
N ASP A 2 -22.15 -9.25 -4.58
CA ASP A 2 -21.20 -9.86 -5.50
C ASP A 2 -20.16 -8.82 -5.94
N TRP A 3 -18.92 -9.01 -5.50
CA TRP A 3 -17.81 -8.05 -5.63
C TRP A 3 -17.13 -8.04 -7.01
N GLN A 4 -17.73 -8.68 -8.03
CA GLN A 4 -17.08 -8.92 -9.33
C GLN A 4 -17.42 -7.90 -10.43
N ASN A 5 -18.33 -6.95 -10.21
CA ASN A 5 -18.72 -5.95 -11.22
C ASN A 5 -18.34 -4.51 -10.80
N MET A 6 -17.03 -4.20 -10.76
CA MET A 6 -16.51 -2.84 -10.54
C MET A 6 -15.78 -2.29 -11.78
N THR A 7 -16.28 -2.57 -12.98
CA THR A 7 -15.84 -1.89 -14.21
C THR A 7 -16.44 -0.49 -14.28
N GLY A 8 -15.85 0.48 -13.59
CA GLY A 8 -16.27 1.88 -13.66
C GLY A 8 -15.88 2.81 -12.52
N LEU A 9 -15.18 2.33 -11.50
CA LEU A 9 -14.67 3.21 -10.44
C LEU A 9 -13.48 4.01 -10.95
N SER A 10 -13.47 5.32 -10.68
CA SER A 10 -12.29 6.16 -10.86
C SER A 10 -11.11 5.56 -10.07
N ASP A 11 -9.88 5.63 -10.61
CA ASP A 11 -8.66 5.11 -9.95
C ASP A 11 -8.56 5.53 -8.46
N TYR A 12 -9.04 6.74 -8.13
CA TYR A 12 -9.11 7.25 -6.76
C TYR A 12 -10.08 6.46 -5.87
N GLN A 13 -11.30 6.21 -6.35
CA GLN A 13 -12.32 5.48 -5.60
C GLN A 13 -11.90 4.03 -5.38
N TRP A 14 -11.25 3.42 -6.37
CA TRP A 14 -10.67 2.09 -6.19
C TRP A 14 -9.61 2.09 -5.08
N LEU A 15 -8.67 3.06 -5.08
CA LEU A 15 -7.63 3.15 -4.05
C LEU A 15 -8.21 3.38 -2.65
N GLU A 16 -9.21 4.26 -2.52
CA GLU A 16 -9.88 4.56 -1.26
C GLU A 16 -10.59 3.30 -0.71
N HIS A 17 -11.42 2.66 -1.52
CA HIS A 17 -12.11 1.43 -1.14
C HIS A 17 -11.15 0.30 -0.81
N LYS A 18 -10.05 0.17 -1.58
CA LYS A 18 -9.06 -0.86 -1.30
C LYS A 18 -8.35 -0.60 0.03
N ALA A 19 -7.98 0.65 0.32
CA ALA A 19 -7.37 1.02 1.58
C ALA A 19 -8.28 0.71 2.79
N GLU A 20 -9.56 1.08 2.70
CA GLU A 20 -10.56 0.78 3.73
C GLU A 20 -10.77 -0.72 3.92
N TYR A 21 -10.90 -1.47 2.82
CA TYR A 21 -11.05 -2.92 2.84
C TYR A 21 -9.88 -3.60 3.57
N LEU A 22 -8.65 -3.18 3.30
CA LEU A 22 -7.47 -3.76 3.94
C LEU A 22 -7.43 -3.48 5.44
N VAL A 23 -7.88 -2.31 5.89
CA VAL A 23 -8.02 -1.99 7.32
C VAL A 23 -9.08 -2.88 7.98
N CYS A 24 -10.23 -3.07 7.31
CA CYS A 24 -11.28 -3.96 7.79
C CYS A 24 -10.77 -5.40 7.94
N MET A 25 -10.06 -5.93 6.93
CA MET A 25 -9.47 -7.26 6.98
C MET A 25 -8.40 -7.40 8.05
N TYR A 26 -7.55 -6.38 8.22
CA TYR A 26 -6.54 -6.36 9.29
C TYR A 26 -7.17 -6.39 10.68
N ARG A 27 -8.31 -5.72 10.88
CA ARG A 27 -9.06 -5.79 12.15
C ARG A 27 -9.52 -7.21 12.48
N CYS A 28 -9.91 -7.98 11.47
CA CYS A 28 -10.39 -9.35 11.65
C CYS A 28 -9.25 -10.38 11.77
N THR A 29 -8.12 -10.14 11.09
CA THR A 29 -7.09 -11.18 10.88
C THR A 29 -5.73 -10.86 11.52
N GLY A 30 -5.47 -9.60 11.84
CA GLY A 30 -4.15 -9.13 12.29
C GLY A 30 -3.10 -9.05 11.18
N ASP A 31 -3.44 -9.30 9.91
CA ASP A 31 -2.54 -9.16 8.77
C ASP A 31 -3.22 -8.41 7.61
N ILE A 32 -2.40 -7.96 6.65
CA ILE A 32 -2.82 -7.26 5.44
C ILE A 32 -2.44 -8.14 4.26
N VAL A 33 -3.39 -8.90 3.74
CA VAL A 33 -3.16 -9.77 2.58
C VAL A 33 -3.47 -8.99 1.30
N LEU A 34 -2.52 -8.99 0.38
CA LEU A 34 -2.65 -8.40 -0.96
C LEU A 34 -2.64 -9.53 -1.98
N THR A 35 -3.64 -9.56 -2.85
CA THR A 35 -3.69 -10.47 -3.99
C THR A 35 -2.70 -10.03 -5.07
N GLN A 36 -2.45 -10.91 -6.06
CA GLN A 36 -1.59 -10.53 -7.20
C GLN A 36 -2.19 -9.37 -8.01
N ASP A 37 -3.51 -9.33 -8.15
CA ASP A 37 -4.21 -8.24 -8.82
C ASP A 37 -4.06 -6.94 -8.03
N ASP A 38 -4.22 -6.98 -6.70
CA ASP A 38 -3.99 -5.81 -5.84
C ASP A 38 -2.56 -5.25 -6.01
N ILE A 39 -1.57 -6.14 -6.08
CA ILE A 39 -0.17 -5.77 -6.26
C ILE A 39 0.03 -5.08 -7.61
N LYS A 40 -0.58 -5.62 -8.67
CA LYS A 40 -0.51 -5.06 -10.02
C LYS A 40 -1.12 -3.65 -10.05
N ASP A 41 -2.34 -3.51 -9.53
CA ASP A 41 -3.08 -2.24 -9.52
C ASP A 41 -2.35 -1.19 -8.68
N LEU A 42 -1.86 -1.55 -7.49
CA LEU A 42 -1.07 -0.64 -6.64
C LEU A 42 0.23 -0.21 -7.32
N LYS A 43 0.85 -1.08 -8.12
CA LYS A 43 2.07 -0.76 -8.87
C LYS A 43 1.77 0.22 -10.00
N GLU A 44 0.70 0.00 -10.77
CA GLU A 44 0.24 0.90 -11.84
C GLU A 44 -0.15 2.29 -11.29
N LEU A 45 -0.78 2.32 -10.11
CA LEU A 45 -1.26 3.53 -9.46
C LEU A 45 -0.29 4.14 -8.44
N LYS A 46 1.00 3.74 -8.45
CA LYS A 46 2.03 4.21 -7.49
C LYS A 46 2.09 5.75 -7.36
N LYS A 47 1.84 6.49 -8.44
CA LYS A 47 1.81 7.97 -8.43
C LYS A 47 0.72 8.56 -7.51
N HIS A 48 -0.32 7.79 -7.22
CA HIS A 48 -1.43 8.14 -6.34
C HIS A 48 -1.31 7.52 -4.94
N HIS A 49 -0.13 7.04 -4.54
CA HIS A 49 0.09 6.44 -3.22
C HIS A 49 -0.37 7.30 -2.04
N HIS A 50 -0.28 8.63 -2.16
CA HIS A 50 -0.75 9.56 -1.14
C HIS A 50 -2.26 9.44 -0.88
N VAL A 51 -3.06 9.18 -1.92
CA VAL A 51 -4.51 8.93 -1.81
C VAL A 51 -4.76 7.66 -1.02
N PHE A 52 -4.09 6.57 -1.41
CA PHE A 52 -4.19 5.28 -0.72
C PHE A 52 -3.83 5.42 0.77
N MET A 53 -2.71 6.09 1.09
CA MET A 53 -2.29 6.27 2.48
C MET A 53 -3.21 7.20 3.27
N PHE A 54 -3.80 8.21 2.62
CA PHE A 54 -4.78 9.09 3.25
C PHE A 54 -6.03 8.28 3.66
N ALA A 55 -6.60 7.53 2.72
CA ALA A 55 -7.75 6.67 2.97
C ALA A 55 -7.45 5.59 4.01
N PHE A 56 -6.28 4.95 3.94
CA PHE A 56 -5.85 3.95 4.90
C PHE A 56 -5.78 4.51 6.33
N ASN A 57 -5.23 5.72 6.49
CA ASN A 57 -5.17 6.38 7.80
C ASN A 57 -6.55 6.83 8.29
N GLY A 58 -7.41 7.31 7.38
CA GLY A 58 -8.81 7.63 7.68
C GLY A 58 -9.55 6.40 8.23
N ALA A 59 -9.46 5.27 7.53
CA ALA A 59 -10.03 4.01 7.95
C ALA A 59 -9.47 3.54 9.31
N LEU A 60 -8.17 3.64 9.53
CA LEU A 60 -7.58 3.30 10.84
C LEU A 60 -8.18 4.11 11.99
N ASN A 61 -8.43 5.39 11.77
CA ASN A 61 -9.04 6.25 12.79
C ASN A 61 -10.52 5.89 13.03
N GLN A 62 -11.21 5.38 12.03
CA GLN A 62 -12.60 4.92 12.15
C GLN A 62 -12.71 3.57 12.87
N TYR A 63 -11.81 2.62 12.56
CA TYR A 63 -11.93 1.23 13.01
C TYR A 63 -11.13 0.87 14.25
N PHE A 64 -10.11 1.66 14.61
CA PHE A 64 -9.23 1.37 15.74
C PHE A 64 -9.22 2.52 16.75
N TYR A 65 -9.35 2.17 18.04
CA TYR A 65 -9.23 3.12 19.13
C TYR A 65 -7.77 3.36 19.55
N TYR A 66 -7.00 2.29 19.73
CA TYR A 66 -5.64 2.38 20.26
C TYR A 66 -4.60 2.74 19.20
N GLU A 67 -3.81 3.79 19.46
CA GLU A 67 -2.71 4.23 18.58
C GLU A 67 -1.62 3.18 18.39
N ALA A 68 -1.45 2.25 19.35
CA ALA A 68 -0.51 1.14 19.20
C ALA A 68 -0.88 0.25 18.01
N ASP A 69 -2.16 -0.06 17.83
CA ASP A 69 -2.62 -0.95 16.75
C ASP A 69 -2.64 -0.24 15.41
N LYS A 70 -2.98 1.06 15.40
CA LYS A 70 -2.84 1.90 14.20
C LYS A 70 -1.38 1.96 13.73
N ARG A 71 -0.42 2.11 14.65
CA ARG A 71 1.02 2.09 14.31
C ARG A 71 1.47 0.75 13.73
N LYS A 72 1.00 -0.38 14.29
CA LYS A 72 1.30 -1.71 13.74
C LYS A 72 0.77 -1.87 12.32
N ALA A 73 -0.48 -1.48 12.07
CA ALA A 73 -1.09 -1.52 10.74
C ALA A 73 -0.34 -0.64 9.73
N ARG A 74 -0.02 0.61 10.11
CA ARG A 74 0.80 1.53 9.29
C ARG A 74 2.16 0.92 8.95
N ALA A 75 2.87 0.39 9.95
CA ALA A 75 4.18 -0.22 9.72
C ALA A 75 4.10 -1.44 8.80
N LEU A 76 3.02 -2.23 8.89
CA LEU A 76 2.80 -3.39 8.04
C LEU A 76 2.53 -2.99 6.59
N ILE A 77 1.57 -2.10 6.35
CA ILE A 77 1.23 -1.66 4.98
C ILE A 77 2.40 -0.94 4.32
N THR A 78 3.11 -0.07 5.02
CA THR A 78 4.28 0.64 4.48
C THR A 78 5.36 -0.35 4.03
N ARG A 79 5.62 -1.41 4.80
CA ARG A 79 6.57 -2.46 4.41
C ARG A 79 6.11 -3.20 3.15
N LYS A 80 4.84 -3.57 3.05
CA LYS A 80 4.31 -4.27 1.86
C LYS A 80 4.36 -3.37 0.61
N LEU A 81 3.99 -2.10 0.74
CA LEU A 81 4.06 -1.13 -0.36
C LEU A 81 5.50 -0.84 -0.79
N ALA A 82 6.46 -0.80 0.14
CA ALA A 82 7.86 -0.68 -0.22
C ALA A 82 8.33 -1.87 -1.09
N VAL A 83 7.91 -3.09 -0.75
CA VAL A 83 8.21 -4.28 -1.57
C VAL A 83 7.57 -4.18 -2.96
N ILE A 84 6.32 -3.72 -3.06
CA ILE A 84 5.59 -3.58 -4.33
C ILE A 84 6.22 -2.49 -5.21
N TYR A 85 6.53 -1.33 -4.63
CA TYR A 85 6.97 -0.15 -5.39
C TYR A 85 8.44 -0.16 -5.79
N PHE A 86 9.26 -0.88 -5.04
CA PHE A 86 10.71 -0.95 -5.26
C PHE A 86 11.17 -2.36 -5.61
N GLU A 87 10.23 -3.29 -5.81
CA GLU A 87 10.37 -4.62 -6.43
C GLU A 87 11.78 -5.20 -6.34
N LYS A 88 12.14 -5.80 -5.20
CA LYS A 88 13.48 -6.36 -4.90
C LYS A 88 14.64 -5.60 -5.58
N GLN A 89 14.68 -4.28 -5.51
CA GLN A 89 15.97 -3.61 -5.57
C GLN A 89 16.72 -4.09 -4.33
N SER A 90 17.64 -5.04 -4.53
CA SER A 90 18.57 -5.41 -3.47
C SER A 90 19.23 -4.12 -2.98
N LEU A 91 19.53 -4.03 -1.68
CA LEU A 91 20.28 -2.89 -1.13
C LEU A 91 21.52 -2.61 -2.00
N PHE A 92 22.12 -3.67 -2.54
CA PHE A 92 23.20 -3.63 -3.50
C PHE A 92 22.87 -2.89 -4.82
N SER A 93 21.70 -3.10 -5.41
CA SER A 93 21.26 -2.39 -6.63
C SER A 93 21.01 -0.89 -6.38
N LEU A 94 20.48 -0.53 -5.21
CA LEU A 94 20.32 0.86 -4.76
C LEU A 94 21.68 1.53 -4.51
N ILE A 95 22.59 0.86 -3.79
CA ILE A 95 23.96 1.32 -3.57
C ILE A 95 24.70 1.48 -4.91
N LYS A 96 24.53 0.53 -5.83
CA LYS A 96 25.16 0.57 -7.16
C LYS A 96 24.66 1.74 -8.00
N GLN A 97 23.35 2.06 -7.95
CA GLN A 97 22.82 3.27 -8.59
C GLN A 97 23.33 4.55 -7.93
N PHE A 98 23.40 4.58 -6.60
CA PHE A 98 23.94 5.72 -5.85
C PHE A 98 25.41 5.98 -6.19
N LEU A 99 26.26 4.96 -6.15
CA LEU A 99 27.68 5.07 -6.54
C LEU A 99 27.83 5.50 -8.01
N LYS A 100 27.07 4.91 -8.94
CA LYS A 100 27.07 5.36 -10.34
C LYS A 100 26.71 6.83 -10.52
N SER A 101 25.85 7.38 -9.65
CA SER A 101 25.49 8.81 -9.70
C SER A 101 26.61 9.71 -9.21
N LEU A 102 27.43 9.27 -8.25
CA LEU A 102 28.55 10.01 -7.68
C LEU A 102 29.77 10.04 -8.61
N PHE A 103 30.02 8.95 -9.34
CA PHE A 103 31.17 8.79 -10.25
C PHE A 103 30.86 9.13 -11.71
N ARG A 104 29.76 9.87 -11.97
CA ARG A 104 29.38 10.33 -13.33
C ARG A 104 29.99 11.69 -13.70
N ARG A 105 31.04 12.12 -12.99
CA ARG A 105 31.88 13.26 -13.33
C ARG A 105 33.09 12.80 -14.13
#